data_AF-A0A2E6FCT9-F1
#
_entry.id   AF-A0A2E6FCT9-F1
#
_cell.length_a   1.000
_cell.length_b   1.000
_cell.length_c   1.000
_cell.angle_alpha   90.00
_cell.angle_beta   90.00
_cell.angle_gamma   90.00
#
_symmetry.space_group_name_H-M   'P 1'
#
loop_
_entity.id
_entity.type
_entity.pdbx_description
1 polymer ?
#
loop_
_entity_poly.entity_id
_entity_poly.type
_entity_poly.pdbx_seq_one_letter_code
_entity_poly.pdbx_strand_id
1 'polypeptide(L)'
;MKTFIQFLEEAAGKGLTIFDIDDTLFHTNAKVFVKKDDKVIHTLTNQEFNTYKLKDGEEFDFGEFRSAKLFQQTSTPIGKMIKRAKAIIKRAIPKGSKVIMATARSDFDDRDTFLDTFRAHGIDIDKIYVERAGNLNLGSPAKNKKYVFQKYLKSGLYKRARLFDDSKQNLTSFMSLSKKYPDVSFDAYLVKDSGNISNFKL
;
A
#
# COMPACT_ATOMS: atom_id res chain seq x y z
N MET A 1 16.21 22.19 -11.29
CA MET A 1 15.09 21.33 -10.85
C MET A 1 15.57 20.49 -9.69
N LYS A 2 14.91 20.51 -8.53
CA LYS A 2 15.36 19.75 -7.34
C LYS A 2 15.18 18.26 -7.58
N THR A 3 16.15 17.45 -7.17
CA THR A 3 16.00 15.99 -7.24
C THR A 3 14.96 15.53 -6.22
N PHE A 4 14.30 14.39 -6.48
CA PHE A 4 13.41 13.77 -5.50
C PHE A 4 14.08 13.59 -4.13
N ILE A 5 15.40 13.34 -4.11
CA ILE A 5 16.18 13.20 -2.88
C ILE A 5 16.32 14.54 -2.15
N GLN A 6 16.67 15.62 -2.86
CA GLN A 6 16.76 16.97 -2.26
C GLN A 6 15.42 17.43 -1.69
N PHE A 7 14.31 17.11 -2.35
CA PHE A 7 12.97 17.39 -1.82
C PHE A 7 12.71 16.66 -0.48
N LEU A 8 13.24 15.45 -0.28
CA LEU A 8 13.11 14.75 0.99
C LEU A 8 13.87 15.45 2.12
N GLU A 9 14.97 16.11 1.82
CA GLU A 9 15.89 16.71 2.78
C GLU A 9 15.52 18.14 3.20
N GLU A 10 14.91 18.94 2.31
CA GLU A 10 14.60 20.35 2.58
C GLU A 10 13.29 20.59 3.35
N ALA A 11 12.39 19.60 3.48
CA ALA A 11 11.14 19.80 4.21
C ALA A 11 11.42 19.83 5.72
N ALA A 12 11.39 21.01 6.33
CA ALA A 12 11.42 21.18 7.78
C ALA A 12 10.23 20.42 8.43
N GLY A 13 10.50 19.24 9.00
CA GLY A 13 9.51 18.42 9.71
C GLY A 13 9.51 16.94 9.29
N LYS A 14 9.01 16.06 10.18
CA LYS A 14 8.95 14.62 9.92
C LYS A 14 8.01 14.31 8.76
N GLY A 15 8.40 13.36 7.91
CA GLY A 15 7.55 12.84 6.84
C GLY A 15 6.89 11.52 7.19
N LEU A 16 5.70 11.28 6.65
CA LEU A 16 5.07 9.96 6.55
C LEU A 16 5.21 9.48 5.10
N THR A 17 5.83 8.33 4.88
CA THR A 17 5.83 7.67 3.56
C THR A 17 5.08 6.35 3.65
N ILE A 18 4.20 6.14 2.68
CA ILE A 18 3.29 5.01 2.61
C ILE A 18 3.51 4.32 1.26
N PHE A 19 3.74 3.02 1.29
CA PHE A 19 3.76 2.18 0.10
C PHE A 19 2.59 1.20 0.14
N ASP A 20 1.87 1.06 -0.96
CA ASP A 20 1.13 -0.17 -1.21
C ASP A 20 2.09 -1.33 -1.49
N ILE A 21 1.58 -2.56 -1.43
CA ILE A 21 2.36 -3.78 -1.66
C ILE A 21 2.04 -4.34 -3.04
N ASP A 22 0.79 -4.76 -3.22
CA ASP A 22 0.28 -5.40 -4.43
C ASP A 22 0.32 -4.42 -5.60
N ASP A 23 0.87 -4.88 -6.73
CA ASP A 23 1.09 -4.13 -7.98
C ASP A 23 1.85 -2.79 -7.82
N THR A 24 2.48 -2.60 -6.67
CA THR A 24 3.26 -1.41 -6.30
C THR A 24 4.69 -1.74 -5.91
N LEU A 25 4.90 -2.63 -4.94
CA LEU A 25 6.23 -3.18 -4.61
C LEU A 25 6.46 -4.52 -5.31
N PHE A 26 5.39 -5.28 -5.52
CA PHE A 26 5.41 -6.60 -6.12
C PHE A 26 4.25 -6.75 -7.10
N HIS A 27 4.52 -7.33 -8.27
CA HIS A 27 3.45 -7.95 -9.06
C HIS A 27 3.01 -9.21 -8.34
N THR A 28 1.71 -9.33 -8.06
CA THR A 28 1.17 -10.47 -7.31
C THR A 28 0.12 -11.20 -8.12
N ASN A 29 0.09 -12.53 -8.00
CA ASN A 29 -0.80 -13.38 -8.80
C ASN A 29 -2.02 -13.89 -8.03
N ALA A 30 -2.06 -13.66 -6.71
CA ALA A 30 -3.17 -14.09 -5.86
C ALA A 30 -4.50 -13.54 -6.37
N LYS A 31 -5.55 -14.36 -6.26
CA LYS A 31 -6.91 -14.01 -6.68
C LYS A 31 -7.84 -13.90 -5.49
N VAL A 32 -8.91 -13.14 -5.67
CA VAL A 32 -10.10 -13.18 -4.79
C VAL A 32 -11.17 -13.96 -5.54
N PHE A 33 -11.67 -15.03 -4.94
CA PHE A 33 -12.81 -15.73 -5.52
C PHE A 33 -14.11 -15.09 -5.06
N VAL A 34 -15.10 -15.03 -5.95
CA VAL A 34 -16.48 -14.70 -5.59
C VAL A 34 -17.25 -16.01 -5.60
N LYS A 35 -17.87 -16.33 -4.47
CA LYS A 35 -18.69 -17.53 -4.31
C LYS A 35 -20.17 -17.18 -4.23
N LYS A 36 -21.00 -18.10 -4.70
CA LYS A 36 -22.44 -18.14 -4.49
C LYS A 36 -22.85 -19.60 -4.35
N ASP A 37 -23.55 -19.93 -3.26
CA ASP A 37 -23.95 -21.30 -2.93
C ASP A 37 -22.77 -22.30 -2.97
N ASP A 38 -21.67 -21.94 -2.29
CA ASP A 38 -20.38 -22.67 -2.22
C ASP A 38 -19.64 -22.88 -3.56
N LYS A 39 -20.13 -22.31 -4.67
CA LYS A 39 -19.48 -22.39 -5.98
C LYS A 39 -18.77 -21.10 -6.32
N VAL A 40 -17.53 -21.21 -6.80
CA VAL A 40 -16.79 -20.07 -7.36
C VAL A 40 -17.45 -19.66 -8.67
N ILE A 41 -17.99 -18.43 -8.71
CA ILE A 41 -18.65 -17.85 -9.89
C ILE A 41 -17.78 -16.82 -10.61
N HIS A 42 -16.85 -16.18 -9.89
CA HIS A 42 -15.86 -15.26 -10.47
C HIS A 42 -14.51 -15.43 -9.79
N THR A 43 -13.45 -15.11 -10.53
CA THR A 43 -12.08 -15.04 -10.02
C THR A 43 -11.54 -13.65 -10.34
N LEU A 44 -11.23 -12.88 -9.32
CA LEU A 44 -10.85 -11.47 -9.43
C LEU A 44 -9.35 -11.30 -9.19
N THR A 45 -8.69 -10.53 -10.05
CA THR A 45 -7.41 -9.88 -9.77
C THR A 45 -7.55 -8.83 -8.65
N ASN A 46 -6.42 -8.32 -8.13
CA ASN A 46 -6.40 -7.19 -7.20
C ASN A 46 -7.18 -5.98 -7.73
N GLN A 47 -6.97 -5.65 -9.02
CA GLN A 47 -7.59 -4.49 -9.65
C GLN A 47 -9.10 -4.68 -9.81
N GLU A 48 -9.54 -5.87 -10.21
CA GLU A 48 -10.97 -6.19 -10.31
C GLU A 48 -11.62 -6.17 -8.91
N PHE A 49 -11.00 -6.81 -7.92
CA PHE A 49 -11.48 -6.82 -6.53
C PHE A 49 -11.70 -5.40 -5.97
N ASN A 50 -10.78 -4.47 -6.23
CA ASN A 50 -10.88 -3.08 -5.76
C ASN A 50 -12.17 -2.37 -6.22
N THR A 51 -12.81 -2.85 -7.28
CA THR A 51 -14.00 -2.24 -7.90
C THR A 51 -15.25 -3.10 -7.87
N TYR A 52 -15.09 -4.40 -7.62
CA TYR A 52 -16.19 -5.35 -7.58
C TYR A 52 -17.13 -5.07 -6.41
N LYS A 53 -18.43 -5.15 -6.66
CA LYS A 53 -19.47 -5.10 -5.64
C LYS A 53 -20.21 -6.42 -5.66
N LEU A 54 -20.21 -7.10 -4.51
CA LEU A 54 -21.00 -8.31 -4.34
C LEU A 54 -22.46 -8.05 -4.68
N LYS A 55 -23.05 -8.97 -5.44
CA LYS A 55 -24.50 -9.05 -5.67
C LYS A 55 -25.14 -9.92 -4.60
N ASP A 56 -26.47 -9.98 -4.62
CA ASP A 56 -27.24 -10.73 -3.63
C ASP A 56 -26.86 -12.21 -3.60
N GLY A 57 -26.46 -12.66 -2.40
CA GLY A 57 -26.01 -14.03 -2.13
C GLY A 57 -24.57 -14.32 -2.54
N GLU A 58 -23.81 -13.32 -3.00
CA GLU A 58 -22.38 -13.49 -3.28
C GLU A 58 -21.53 -13.18 -2.05
N GLU A 59 -20.40 -13.88 -1.91
CA GLU A 59 -19.39 -13.62 -0.90
C GLU A 59 -17.98 -13.68 -1.48
N PHE A 60 -17.03 -13.03 -0.81
CA PHE A 60 -15.62 -13.11 -1.18
C PHE A 60 -14.93 -14.26 -0.42
N ASP A 61 -14.10 -15.00 -1.14
CA ASP A 61 -13.11 -15.91 -0.57
C ASP A 61 -11.70 -15.38 -0.85
N PHE A 62 -11.01 -15.05 0.25
CA PHE A 62 -9.66 -14.47 0.29
C PHE A 62 -8.57 -15.51 0.57
N GLY A 63 -8.83 -16.81 0.41
CA GLY A 63 -7.88 -17.88 0.73
C GLY A 63 -6.49 -17.65 0.15
N GLU A 64 -6.40 -17.33 -1.15
CA GLU A 64 -5.12 -17.02 -1.80
C GLU A 64 -4.48 -15.73 -1.29
N PHE A 65 -5.27 -14.70 -0.98
CA PHE A 65 -4.78 -13.42 -0.47
C PHE A 65 -4.11 -13.56 0.90
N ARG A 66 -4.59 -14.51 1.72
CA ARG A 66 -4.06 -14.82 3.04
C ARG A 66 -2.81 -15.69 3.01
N SER A 67 -2.53 -16.38 1.90
CA SER A 67 -1.41 -17.31 1.83
C SER A 67 -0.07 -16.59 1.68
N ALA A 68 0.72 -16.56 2.76
CA ALA A 68 2.08 -16.04 2.77
C ALA A 68 2.99 -16.85 1.84
N LYS A 69 2.80 -18.17 1.80
CA LYS A 69 3.52 -19.07 0.89
C LYS A 69 3.25 -18.73 -0.57
N LEU A 70 1.98 -18.56 -0.96
CA LEU A 70 1.63 -18.17 -2.33
C LEU A 70 2.22 -16.80 -2.67
N PHE A 71 2.15 -15.85 -1.74
CA PHE A 71 2.77 -14.54 -1.90
C PHE A 71 4.28 -14.67 -2.16
N GLN A 72 5.02 -15.38 -1.30
CA GLN A 72 6.47 -15.57 -1.43
C GLN A 72 6.86 -16.26 -2.74
N GLN A 73 6.11 -17.29 -3.15
CA GLN A 73 6.46 -18.11 -4.32
C GLN A 73 6.13 -17.45 -5.66
N THR A 74 5.10 -16.61 -5.71
CA THR A 74 4.56 -16.10 -6.98
C THR A 74 4.76 -14.60 -7.18
N SER A 75 5.09 -13.85 -6.12
CA SER A 75 5.24 -12.40 -6.23
C SER A 75 6.57 -12.03 -6.87
N THR A 76 6.52 -11.18 -7.89
CA THR A 76 7.71 -10.69 -8.59
C THR A 76 8.01 -9.25 -8.19
N PRO A 77 9.23 -8.92 -7.72
CA PRO A 77 9.54 -7.56 -7.26
C PRO A 77 9.50 -6.53 -8.41
N ILE A 78 8.86 -5.39 -8.16
CA ILE A 78 8.92 -4.24 -9.06
C ILE A 78 10.23 -3.49 -8.78
N GLY A 79 11.31 -3.87 -9.48
CA GLY A 79 12.69 -3.49 -9.13
C GLY A 79 12.93 -1.98 -8.90
N LYS A 80 12.29 -1.11 -9.70
CA LYS A 80 12.38 0.36 -9.50
C LYS A 80 11.75 0.80 -8.19
N MET A 81 10.63 0.20 -7.80
CA MET A 81 9.91 0.50 -6.57
C MET A 81 10.62 -0.09 -5.36
N ILE A 82 11.15 -1.31 -5.44
CA ILE A 82 12.03 -1.88 -4.40
C ILE A 82 13.24 -0.98 -4.14
N LYS A 83 13.94 -0.54 -5.20
CA LYS A 83 15.09 0.39 -5.09
C LYS A 83 14.68 1.70 -4.43
N ARG A 84 13.51 2.25 -4.80
CA ARG A 84 12.96 3.48 -4.22
C ARG A 84 12.61 3.32 -2.73
N ALA A 85 11.93 2.23 -2.37
CA ALA A 85 11.59 1.91 -0.99
C ALA A 85 12.85 1.84 -0.13
N LYS A 86 13.85 1.04 -0.53
CA LYS A 86 15.14 0.91 0.16
C LYS A 86 15.83 2.27 0.36
N ALA A 87 15.86 3.08 -0.70
CA ALA A 87 16.46 4.41 -0.65
C ALA A 87 15.73 5.37 0.30
N ILE A 88 14.40 5.29 0.38
CA ILE A 88 13.60 6.10 1.31
C ILE A 88 13.78 5.60 2.74
N ILE A 89 13.69 4.29 3.00
CA ILE A 89 13.88 3.68 4.32
C ILE A 89 15.22 4.10 4.90
N LYS A 90 16.32 3.93 4.14
CA LYS A 90 17.69 4.26 4.57
C LYS A 90 17.87 5.75 4.94
N ARG A 91 17.12 6.67 4.33
CA ARG A 91 17.30 8.12 4.53
C ARG A 91 16.29 8.74 5.49
N ALA A 92 15.04 8.28 5.43
CA ALA A 92 13.92 8.90 6.13
C ALA A 92 13.86 8.44 7.59
N ILE A 93 14.01 7.14 7.86
CA ILE A 93 13.87 6.58 9.20
C ILE A 93 14.91 7.15 10.18
N PRO A 94 16.21 7.22 9.85
CA PRO A 94 17.20 7.81 10.76
C PRO A 94 16.95 9.29 11.08
N LYS A 95 16.28 10.02 10.18
CA LYS A 95 15.88 11.43 10.38
C LYS A 95 14.54 11.56 11.13
N GLY A 96 14.04 10.48 11.73
CA GLY A 96 12.80 10.45 12.53
C GLY A 96 11.51 10.47 11.72
N SER A 97 11.57 10.29 10.39
CA SER A 97 10.38 10.13 9.54
C SER A 97 9.84 8.70 9.64
N LYS A 98 8.54 8.53 9.41
CA LYS A 98 7.88 7.22 9.44
C LYS A 98 7.73 6.67 8.02
N VAL A 99 8.07 5.40 7.85
CA VAL A 99 7.73 4.62 6.65
C VAL A 99 6.79 3.49 7.10
N ILE A 100 5.71 3.30 6.36
CA ILE A 100 4.77 2.18 6.55
C ILE A 100 4.46 1.55 5.19
N MET A 101 4.00 0.30 5.23
CA MET A 101 3.32 -0.33 4.11
C MET A 101 1.84 -0.46 4.46
N ALA A 102 0.95 -0.29 3.49
CA ALA A 102 -0.49 -0.43 3.70
C ALA A 102 -1.08 -1.28 2.58
N THR A 103 -1.50 -2.50 2.91
CA THR A 103 -2.10 -3.45 1.95
C THR A 103 -3.60 -3.59 2.19
N ALA A 104 -4.34 -3.89 1.12
CA ALA A 104 -5.75 -4.29 1.20
C ALA A 104 -5.94 -5.74 1.64
N ARG A 105 -4.86 -6.53 1.75
CA ARG A 105 -4.91 -7.89 2.30
C ARG A 105 -5.23 -7.85 3.81
N SER A 106 -5.92 -8.89 4.26
CA SER A 106 -6.14 -9.21 5.66
C SER A 106 -4.91 -9.91 6.25
N ASP A 107 -5.05 -10.49 7.45
CA ASP A 107 -3.98 -11.25 8.08
C ASP A 107 -3.53 -12.44 7.23
N PHE A 108 -2.23 -12.46 6.95
CA PHE A 108 -1.55 -13.61 6.37
C PHE A 108 -1.55 -14.79 7.34
N ASP A 109 -1.57 -16.00 6.80
CA ASP A 109 -1.52 -17.26 7.55
C ASP A 109 -0.18 -17.49 8.26
N ASP A 110 0.92 -16.99 7.69
CA ASP A 110 2.27 -17.04 8.26
C ASP A 110 2.97 -15.68 8.16
N ARG A 111 3.21 -15.07 9.31
CA ARG A 111 3.86 -13.76 9.41
C ARG A 111 5.32 -13.80 8.93
N ASP A 112 6.09 -14.80 9.35
CA ASP A 112 7.54 -14.80 9.12
C ASP A 112 7.84 -15.11 7.66
N THR A 113 7.12 -16.06 7.05
CA THR A 113 7.17 -16.33 5.61
C THR A 113 6.86 -15.07 4.79
N PHE A 114 5.84 -14.31 5.18
CA PHE A 114 5.50 -13.05 4.53
C PHE A 114 6.63 -12.01 4.65
N LEU A 115 7.16 -11.79 5.86
CA LEU A 115 8.23 -10.81 6.10
C LEU A 115 9.54 -11.20 5.40
N ASP A 116 9.86 -12.49 5.34
CA ASP A 116 11.04 -13.02 4.66
C ASP A 116 11.07 -12.71 3.16
N THR A 117 9.89 -12.60 2.54
CA THR A 117 9.78 -12.15 1.13
C THR A 117 10.41 -10.76 0.95
N PHE A 118 10.17 -9.83 1.90
CA PHE A 118 10.76 -8.49 1.83
C PHE A 118 12.26 -8.51 2.15
N ARG A 119 12.67 -9.31 3.14
CA ARG A 119 14.07 -9.47 3.52
C ARG A 119 14.90 -10.02 2.35
N ALA A 120 14.37 -10.98 1.59
CA ALA A 120 15.01 -11.55 0.40
C ALA A 120 15.31 -10.50 -0.69
N HIS A 121 14.55 -9.41 -0.75
CA HIS A 121 14.79 -8.29 -1.68
C HIS A 121 15.57 -7.12 -1.05
N GLY A 122 16.07 -7.32 0.18
CA GLY A 122 16.86 -6.36 0.93
C GLY A 122 16.06 -5.15 1.39
N ILE A 123 14.76 -5.31 1.61
CA ILE A 123 13.95 -4.35 2.35
C ILE A 123 14.09 -4.69 3.83
N ASP A 124 14.52 -3.71 4.63
CA ASP A 124 14.60 -3.79 6.08
C ASP A 124 13.18 -3.63 6.67
N ILE A 125 12.37 -4.68 6.48
CA ILE A 125 10.95 -4.71 6.81
C ILE A 125 10.72 -4.63 8.33
N ASP A 126 11.70 -5.04 9.13
CA ASP A 126 11.63 -5.01 10.60
C ASP A 126 11.58 -3.58 11.16
N LYS A 127 12.00 -2.58 10.38
CA LYS A 127 11.84 -1.15 10.71
C LYS A 127 10.53 -0.54 10.22
N ILE A 128 9.68 -1.34 9.56
CA ILE A 128 8.49 -0.88 8.86
C ILE A 128 7.28 -1.60 9.45
N TYR A 129 6.22 -0.85 9.73
CA TYR A 129 4.97 -1.45 10.11
C TYR A 129 4.11 -1.72 8.86
N VAL A 130 3.54 -2.92 8.75
CA VAL A 130 2.62 -3.31 7.69
C VAL A 130 1.18 -3.18 8.21
N GLU A 131 0.47 -2.17 7.73
CA GLU A 131 -0.94 -1.97 8.00
C GLU A 131 -1.79 -2.86 7.08
N ARG A 132 -2.54 -3.78 7.69
CA ARG A 132 -3.42 -4.74 7.01
C ARG A 132 -4.83 -4.16 6.95
N ALA A 133 -5.05 -3.26 5.99
CA ALA A 133 -6.31 -2.55 5.85
C ALA A 133 -7.47 -3.49 5.47
N GLY A 134 -7.19 -4.70 4.97
CA GLY A 134 -8.20 -5.72 4.69
C GLY A 134 -8.96 -6.22 5.92
N ASN A 135 -8.42 -6.03 7.13
CA ASN A 135 -9.14 -6.37 8.37
C ASN A 135 -10.21 -5.34 8.75
N LEU A 136 -10.23 -4.19 8.07
CA LEU A 136 -11.22 -3.15 8.31
C LEU A 136 -12.46 -3.44 7.45
N ASN A 137 -13.63 -3.51 8.06
CA ASN A 137 -14.90 -3.72 7.34
C ASN A 137 -15.60 -2.38 7.01
N LEU A 138 -14.88 -1.41 6.43
CA LEU A 138 -15.45 -0.08 6.08
C LEU A 138 -15.96 0.00 4.64
N GLY A 139 -16.11 -1.15 3.98
CA GLY A 139 -16.80 -1.32 2.70
C GLY A 139 -15.92 -1.28 1.46
N SER A 140 -14.79 -0.57 1.43
CA SER A 140 -13.85 -0.65 0.29
C SER A 140 -12.39 -0.51 0.70
N PRO A 141 -11.45 -1.09 -0.08
CA PRO A 141 -10.01 -0.94 0.18
C PRO A 141 -9.56 0.51 0.33
N ALA A 142 -10.07 1.41 -0.52
CA ALA A 142 -9.76 2.85 -0.45
C ALA A 142 -10.28 3.52 0.83
N LYS A 143 -11.44 3.10 1.37
CA LYS A 143 -11.97 3.59 2.66
C LYS A 143 -11.16 3.05 3.83
N ASN A 144 -10.80 1.77 3.79
CA ASN A 144 -9.98 1.11 4.80
C ASN A 144 -8.60 1.76 4.90
N LYS A 145 -7.90 1.92 3.77
CA LYS A 145 -6.60 2.61 3.71
C LYS A 145 -6.70 4.06 4.17
N LYS A 146 -7.75 4.79 3.78
CA LYS A 146 -7.99 6.17 4.27
C LYS A 146 -8.13 6.24 5.78
N TYR A 147 -8.78 5.26 6.40
CA TYR A 147 -8.87 5.18 7.86
C TYR A 147 -7.49 4.99 8.50
N VAL A 148 -6.68 4.06 7.97
CA VAL A 148 -5.30 3.87 8.39
C VAL A 148 -4.48 5.15 8.25
N PHE A 149 -4.56 5.85 7.12
CA PHE A 149 -3.77 7.07 6.91
C PHE A 149 -4.15 8.18 7.90
N GLN A 150 -5.45 8.29 8.22
CA GLN A 150 -5.91 9.25 9.23
C GLN A 150 -5.36 8.95 10.62
N LYS A 151 -5.19 7.68 11.03
CA LYS A 151 -4.57 7.31 12.32
C LYS A 151 -3.20 7.96 12.49
N TYR A 152 -2.37 7.95 11.45
CA TYR A 152 -1.05 8.58 11.47
C TYR A 152 -1.13 10.11 11.42
N LEU A 153 -1.95 10.67 10.53
CA LEU A 153 -2.05 12.12 10.35
C LEU A 153 -2.62 12.84 11.59
N LYS A 154 -3.57 12.21 12.30
CA LYS A 154 -4.14 12.74 13.56
C LYS A 154 -3.11 12.96 14.66
N SER A 155 -1.94 12.33 14.60
CA SER A 155 -0.87 12.55 15.57
C SER A 155 -0.27 13.96 15.52
N GLY A 156 -0.48 14.71 14.43
CA GLY A 156 0.12 16.04 14.23
C GLY A 156 1.65 16.03 14.01
N LEU A 157 2.28 14.85 14.00
CA LEU A 157 3.74 14.72 13.94
C LEU A 157 4.33 15.00 12.56
N TYR A 158 3.53 14.87 11.50
CA TYR A 158 4.02 14.85 10.13
C TYR A 158 3.68 16.16 9.40
N LYS A 159 4.68 16.79 8.79
CA LYS A 159 4.50 17.99 7.93
C LYS A 159 4.29 17.64 6.46
N ARG A 160 4.56 16.38 6.10
CA ARG A 160 4.36 15.85 4.76
C ARG A 160 3.93 14.40 4.81
N ALA A 161 2.99 14.02 3.96
CA ALA A 161 2.59 12.65 3.71
C ALA A 161 2.77 12.30 2.24
N ARG A 162 3.30 11.11 1.96
CA ARG A 162 3.54 10.63 0.60
C ARG A 162 2.97 9.24 0.42
N LEU A 163 2.27 9.01 -0.68
CA LEU A 163 1.70 7.71 -1.04
C LEU A 163 2.22 7.25 -2.40
N PHE A 164 2.73 6.01 -2.44
CA PHE A 164 2.99 5.26 -3.67
C PHE A 164 1.98 4.12 -3.76
N ASP A 165 1.16 4.12 -4.80
CA ASP A 165 0.06 3.17 -5.00
C ASP A 165 -0.24 3.10 -6.51
N ASP A 166 -0.61 1.95 -7.03
CA ASP A 166 -1.02 1.76 -8.43
C ASP A 166 -2.50 2.15 -8.63
N SER A 167 -3.30 2.17 -7.57
CA SER A 167 -4.72 2.48 -7.64
C SER A 167 -4.99 3.98 -7.56
N LYS A 168 -5.50 4.55 -8.65
CA LYS A 168 -6.00 5.95 -8.68
C LYS A 168 -7.07 6.22 -7.61
N GLN A 169 -7.88 5.22 -7.24
CA GLN A 169 -8.89 5.40 -6.19
C GLN A 169 -8.24 5.58 -4.81
N ASN A 170 -7.19 4.82 -4.49
CA ASN A 170 -6.42 4.97 -3.26
C ASN A 170 -5.73 6.34 -3.23
N LEU A 171 -5.12 6.77 -4.34
CA LEU A 171 -4.48 8.08 -4.47
C LEU A 171 -5.49 9.23 -4.30
N THR A 172 -6.65 9.17 -4.96
CA THR A 172 -7.74 10.14 -4.77
C THR A 172 -8.20 10.19 -3.32
N SER A 173 -8.40 9.03 -2.70
CA SER A 173 -8.81 8.90 -1.30
C SER A 173 -7.79 9.53 -0.35
N PHE A 174 -6.50 9.32 -0.60
CA PHE A 174 -5.39 9.94 0.12
C PHE A 174 -5.34 11.46 -0.09
N MET A 175 -5.38 11.93 -1.33
CA MET A 175 -5.34 13.38 -1.64
C MET A 175 -6.54 14.13 -1.06
N SER A 176 -7.69 13.48 -0.91
CA SER A 176 -8.87 14.07 -0.26
C SER A 176 -8.64 14.43 1.22
N LEU A 177 -7.65 13.83 1.87
CA LEU A 177 -7.29 14.12 3.26
C LEU A 177 -6.62 15.50 3.42
N SER A 178 -6.08 16.08 2.34
CA SER A 178 -5.48 17.42 2.38
C SER A 178 -6.46 18.49 2.88
N LYS A 179 -7.76 18.36 2.55
CA LYS A 179 -8.82 19.23 3.06
C LYS A 179 -8.97 19.20 4.59
N LYS A 180 -8.63 18.07 5.21
CA LYS A 180 -8.75 17.85 6.66
C LYS A 180 -7.44 18.17 7.41
N TYR A 181 -6.30 18.09 6.72
CA TYR A 181 -4.98 18.36 7.29
C TYR A 181 -4.27 19.41 6.43
N PRO A 182 -4.74 20.68 6.43
CA PRO A 182 -4.22 21.71 5.54
C PRO A 182 -2.75 22.07 5.80
N ASP A 183 -2.26 21.82 7.02
CA ASP A 183 -0.86 22.06 7.42
C ASP A 183 0.11 20.95 6.99
N VAL A 184 -0.39 19.93 6.29
CA VAL A 184 0.40 18.79 5.82
C VAL A 184 0.47 18.83 4.30
N SER A 185 1.67 18.78 3.75
CA SER A 185 1.87 18.61 2.32
C SER A 185 1.56 17.16 1.89
N PHE A 186 0.77 16.98 0.83
CA PHE A 186 0.41 15.66 0.30
C PHE A 186 1.03 15.46 -1.08
N ASP A 187 1.84 14.42 -1.24
CA ASP A 187 2.33 13.97 -2.55
C ASP A 187 1.82 12.56 -2.85
N ALA A 188 1.10 12.42 -3.96
CA ALA A 188 0.62 11.13 -4.46
C ALA A 188 1.39 10.76 -5.73
N TYR A 189 1.89 9.52 -5.78
CA TYR A 189 2.65 9.00 -6.90
C TYR A 189 1.95 7.75 -7.44
N LEU A 190 1.38 7.87 -8.64
CA LEU A 190 0.83 6.74 -9.36
C LEU A 190 1.97 5.85 -9.84
N VAL A 191 1.98 4.61 -9.38
CA VAL A 191 2.92 3.58 -9.81
C VAL A 191 2.37 2.90 -11.05
N LYS A 192 3.16 2.89 -12.13
CA LYS A 192 2.87 2.11 -13.32
C LYS A 192 3.44 0.71 -13.17
N ASP A 193 2.89 -0.23 -13.91
CA ASP A 193 3.36 -1.64 -13.98
C ASP A 193 4.90 -1.76 -14.08
N SER A 194 5.53 -1.00 -14.97
CA SER A 194 7.01 -0.91 -15.09
C SER A 194 7.80 -0.35 -13.87
N GLY A 195 7.13 0.01 -12.77
CA GLY A 195 7.67 0.70 -11.60
C GLY A 195 8.02 2.17 -11.79
N ASN A 196 7.74 2.73 -12.97
CA ASN A 196 7.80 4.17 -13.19
C ASN A 196 6.70 4.88 -12.40
N ILE A 197 6.96 6.10 -11.95
CA ILE A 197 5.97 6.91 -11.23
C ILE A 197 5.60 8.16 -12.00
N SER A 198 4.38 8.61 -11.81
CA SER A 198 3.91 9.94 -12.20
C SER A 198 3.24 10.62 -11.02
N ASN A 199 3.44 11.94 -10.90
CA ASN A 199 2.71 12.73 -9.90
C ASN A 199 1.21 12.63 -10.18
N PHE A 200 0.45 12.25 -9.16
CA PHE A 200 -1.00 12.23 -9.20
C PHE A 200 -1.53 13.53 -8.61
N LYS A 201 -2.44 14.19 -9.35
CA LYS A 201 -3.11 15.41 -8.94
C LYS A 201 -4.62 15.21 -9.09
N LEU A 202 -5.39 15.79 -8.18
CA LEU A 202 -6.85 15.86 -8.25
C LEU A 202 -7.30 16.95 -9.23
#